data_AF-A0AAW0C5T9-F1
#
_entry.id   AF-A0AAW0C5T9-F1
#
_cell.length_a   1.000
_cell.length_b   1.000
_cell.length_c   1.000
_cell.angle_alpha   90.00
_cell.angle_beta   90.00
_cell.angle_gamma   90.00
#
_symmetry.space_group_name_H-M   'P 1'
#
loop_
_entity.id
_entity.type
_entity.pdbx_description
1 polymer ?
#
loop_
_entity_poly.entity_id
_entity_poly.type
_entity_poly.pdbx_seq_one_letter_code
_entity_poly.pdbx_strand_id
1 'polypeptide(L)'
;MPGNVRRSTRIKINRENQAADELGTSKRAHETDPEDDYDEKPQKKRVKSGATKKKKQQSTIVAPAKPRKRRGASLSMMVEQPIDIILTICQFIATPRDFVSLMQVSHAFFNLLSSHAIGKWTDLRAEFKTPDPLPGMSEVEWAMLLLGEPRLGYERVSNWYYSREEVEKVLKDLKRLRSKPYAATSAYLLSGRKSRDEKNNLYQHAWDWICDYKGREDDEVCGVRSNAIQQRLIELGYRETHVEIISASVTFRKPKVVNDREWENIKEKVLDEMKDHRVQLVLQDPFVADFTTRSGLMRAAHTQFKKSLAPGTWINQPPIERISKFSRVLELLIAPDDVVWTTQDFVDAIESHRSDIEQWGVSVTISSGVSHTGINYLAQRSLGQDFTGEYPKMHDNAYYSPNHAEDCNQLAVYQFQCGVQS
;
A
#
# COMPACT_ATOMS: atom_id res chain seq x y z
N MET A 1 -11.45 -20.44 56.22
CA MET A 1 -12.69 -20.87 55.55
C MET A 1 -12.67 -20.32 54.13
N PRO A 2 -12.31 -21.10 53.09
CA PRO A 2 -12.37 -20.63 51.71
C PRO A 2 -13.78 -20.80 51.15
N GLY A 3 -14.40 -19.69 50.76
CA GLY A 3 -15.73 -19.64 50.15
C GLY A 3 -15.68 -19.93 48.66
N ASN A 4 -16.35 -21.02 48.26
CA ASN A 4 -16.71 -21.36 46.90
C ASN A 4 -17.55 -20.25 46.24
N VAL A 5 -17.15 -19.79 45.05
CA VAL A 5 -18.07 -19.08 44.13
C VAL A 5 -18.09 -19.83 42.80
N ARG A 6 -19.18 -20.56 42.59
CA ARG A 6 -19.61 -21.15 41.32
C ARG A 6 -20.83 -20.39 40.80
N ARG A 7 -20.96 -20.43 39.46
CA ARG A 7 -22.12 -20.16 38.57
C ARG A 7 -22.03 -18.80 37.86
N SER A 8 -21.75 -18.76 36.56
CA SER A 8 -22.53 -19.29 35.41
C SER A 8 -23.83 -18.52 35.20
N THR A 9 -23.82 -17.64 34.19
CA THR A 9 -25.02 -17.16 33.52
C THR A 9 -24.87 -17.36 32.02
N ARG A 10 -25.80 -18.17 31.52
CA ARG A 10 -26.01 -18.64 30.16
C ARG A 10 -26.87 -17.59 29.44
N ILE A 11 -26.29 -16.86 28.48
CA ILE A 11 -27.04 -15.90 27.66
C ILE A 11 -27.76 -16.69 26.56
N LYS A 12 -29.09 -16.70 26.61
CA LYS A 12 -29.98 -17.15 25.54
C LYS A 12 -30.20 -15.98 24.60
N ILE A 13 -29.84 -16.13 23.33
CA ILE A 13 -30.24 -15.21 22.26
C ILE A 13 -31.48 -15.78 21.59
N ASN A 14 -32.59 -15.06 21.73
CA ASN A 14 -33.86 -15.31 21.06
C ASN A 14 -33.74 -15.00 19.56
N ARG A 15 -34.28 -15.91 18.75
CA ARG A 15 -34.32 -15.84 17.29
C ARG A 15 -35.77 -16.16 16.89
N GLU A 16 -36.53 -15.13 16.53
CA GLU A 16 -37.90 -15.12 15.96
C GLU A 16 -38.20 -13.61 15.75
N ASN A 17 -38.72 -13.06 14.65
CA ASN A 17 -39.52 -13.57 13.54
C ASN A 17 -39.34 -12.74 12.26
N GLN A 18 -39.64 -13.40 11.14
CA GLN A 18 -39.79 -12.89 9.78
C GLN A 18 -41.15 -12.20 9.54
N ALA A 19 -41.23 -11.51 8.39
CA ALA A 19 -42.38 -11.17 7.54
C ALA A 19 -42.50 -9.64 7.33
N ALA A 20 -42.83 -9.07 6.18
CA ALA A 20 -43.05 -9.46 4.78
C ALA A 20 -43.29 -8.13 4.01
N ASP A 21 -42.96 -8.07 2.72
CA ASP A 21 -43.60 -7.27 1.65
C ASP A 21 -42.60 -7.10 0.49
N GLU A 22 -42.77 -7.75 -0.66
CA GLU A 22 -43.80 -7.63 -1.71
C GLU A 22 -43.35 -6.72 -2.88
N LEU A 23 -43.23 -7.37 -4.04
CA LEU A 23 -43.57 -6.93 -5.40
C LEU A 23 -42.80 -5.77 -6.06
N GLY A 24 -42.06 -6.13 -7.13
CA GLY A 24 -41.52 -5.18 -8.10
C GLY A 24 -40.93 -5.83 -9.36
N THR A 25 -41.66 -6.73 -10.02
CA THR A 25 -41.29 -7.24 -11.36
C THR A 25 -41.48 -6.16 -12.42
N SER A 26 -40.40 -5.50 -12.83
CA SER A 26 -40.37 -4.64 -14.02
C SER A 26 -39.73 -5.38 -15.19
N LYS A 27 -40.58 -5.78 -16.16
CA LYS A 27 -40.21 -6.21 -17.50
C LYS A 27 -39.61 -5.01 -18.25
N ARG A 28 -38.36 -5.09 -18.69
CA ARG A 28 -37.80 -4.19 -19.71
C ARG A 28 -37.47 -5.00 -20.96
N ALA A 29 -38.20 -4.68 -22.02
CA ALA A 29 -37.97 -5.17 -23.37
C ALA A 29 -36.57 -4.78 -23.85
N HIS A 30 -35.85 -5.73 -24.44
CA HIS A 30 -34.57 -5.53 -25.09
C HIS A 30 -34.82 -5.66 -26.60
N GLU A 31 -35.02 -4.53 -27.27
CA GLU A 31 -35.10 -4.43 -28.72
C GLU A 31 -33.72 -4.11 -29.32
N THR A 32 -33.48 -4.77 -30.46
CA THR A 32 -32.68 -4.33 -31.63
C THR A 32 -31.18 -4.07 -31.48
N ASP A 33 -30.41 -5.09 -31.88
CA ASP A 33 -29.51 -5.11 -33.05
C ASP A 33 -28.93 -3.76 -33.57
N PRO A 34 -27.60 -3.69 -33.73
CA PRO A 34 -27.11 -3.43 -35.08
C PRO A 34 -26.01 -4.41 -35.52
N GLU A 35 -26.16 -4.83 -36.77
CA GLU A 35 -25.20 -5.55 -37.59
C GLU A 35 -23.80 -4.91 -37.55
N ASP A 36 -22.80 -5.70 -37.17
CA ASP A 36 -21.39 -5.37 -37.43
C ASP A 36 -20.82 -6.30 -38.50
N ASP A 37 -20.51 -5.64 -39.61
CA ASP A 37 -19.87 -6.05 -40.85
C ASP A 37 -18.48 -6.66 -40.59
N TYR A 38 -18.32 -7.97 -40.86
CA TYR A 38 -17.02 -8.65 -40.75
C TYR A 38 -16.33 -8.69 -42.12
N ASP A 39 -15.40 -7.76 -42.30
CA ASP A 39 -14.40 -7.75 -43.39
C ASP A 39 -13.60 -9.06 -43.45
N GLU A 40 -13.75 -9.79 -44.55
CA GLU A 40 -12.95 -10.95 -44.93
C GLU A 40 -11.48 -10.58 -45.14
N LYS A 41 -10.58 -11.13 -44.32
CA LYS A 41 -9.12 -11.10 -44.59
C LYS A 41 -8.66 -12.33 -45.39
N PRO A 42 -7.80 -12.15 -46.41
CA PRO A 42 -7.46 -13.20 -47.37
C PRO A 42 -6.51 -14.28 -46.81
N GLN A 43 -6.80 -15.52 -47.21
CA GLN A 43 -6.04 -16.73 -46.90
C GLN A 43 -4.62 -16.69 -47.50
N LYS A 44 -3.59 -16.78 -46.66
CA LYS A 44 -2.19 -16.96 -47.10
C LYS A 44 -1.94 -18.41 -47.51
N LYS A 45 -1.64 -18.60 -48.81
CA LYS A 45 -1.25 -19.86 -49.45
C LYS A 45 -0.01 -20.47 -48.78
N ARG A 46 -0.16 -21.68 -48.25
CA ARG A 46 0.93 -22.50 -47.69
C ARG A 46 1.72 -23.16 -48.82
N VAL A 47 3.00 -22.80 -48.92
CA VAL A 47 3.96 -23.31 -49.90
C VAL A 47 4.27 -24.78 -49.63
N LYS A 48 4.19 -25.60 -50.69
CA LYS A 48 4.45 -27.04 -50.75
C LYS A 48 5.93 -27.24 -51.04
N SER A 49 6.76 -27.51 -50.03
CA SER A 49 8.17 -27.87 -50.21
C SER A 49 8.31 -29.36 -50.51
N GLY A 50 8.86 -29.65 -51.68
CA GLY A 50 9.00 -30.98 -52.27
C GLY A 50 10.02 -31.89 -51.59
N ALA A 51 9.77 -33.18 -51.77
CA ALA A 51 10.61 -34.29 -51.41
C ALA A 51 11.98 -34.24 -52.12
N THR A 52 13.05 -34.58 -51.39
CA THR A 52 14.30 -35.01 -52.00
C THR A 52 14.77 -36.32 -51.36
N LYS A 53 14.68 -37.39 -52.16
CA LYS A 53 15.33 -38.68 -51.92
C LYS A 53 16.84 -38.47 -51.99
N LYS A 54 17.61 -38.90 -50.97
CA LYS A 54 19.04 -39.18 -51.13
C LYS A 54 19.39 -40.57 -50.59
N LYS A 55 20.21 -41.23 -51.42
CA LYS A 55 20.64 -42.62 -51.38
C LYS A 55 21.52 -42.94 -50.18
N LYS A 56 21.25 -44.12 -49.64
CA LYS A 56 22.16 -45.16 -49.13
C LYS A 56 23.65 -44.98 -49.51
N GLN A 57 24.51 -44.84 -48.51
CA GLN A 57 25.89 -45.35 -48.55
C GLN A 57 26.16 -46.08 -47.23
N GLN A 58 26.48 -47.36 -47.37
CA GLN A 58 27.01 -48.21 -46.32
C GLN A 58 28.44 -47.77 -46.01
N SER A 59 28.72 -47.42 -44.76
CA SER A 59 30.06 -47.55 -44.19
C SER A 59 29.95 -48.24 -42.84
N THR A 60 30.47 -49.46 -42.80
CA THR A 60 30.76 -50.25 -41.62
C THR A 60 31.81 -49.51 -40.79
N ILE A 61 31.36 -48.81 -39.74
CA ILE A 61 32.22 -48.34 -38.65
C ILE A 61 31.72 -49.01 -37.37
N VAL A 62 32.63 -49.74 -36.74
CA VAL A 62 32.45 -50.48 -35.49
C VAL A 62 31.90 -49.54 -34.42
N ALA A 63 30.71 -49.87 -33.90
CA ALA A 63 30.00 -49.06 -32.92
C ALA A 63 30.75 -49.03 -31.57
N PRO A 64 31.06 -47.85 -31.00
CA PRO A 64 31.57 -47.76 -29.64
C PRO A 64 30.48 -48.21 -28.67
N ALA A 65 30.87 -49.07 -27.72
CA ALA A 65 29.98 -49.62 -26.70
C ALA A 65 29.22 -48.50 -25.98
N LYS A 66 27.88 -48.56 -26.03
CA LYS A 66 27.01 -47.59 -25.35
C LYS A 66 27.38 -47.55 -23.86
N PRO A 67 27.66 -46.36 -23.28
CA PRO A 67 27.87 -46.25 -21.85
C PRO A 67 26.61 -46.74 -21.15
N ARG A 68 26.75 -47.75 -20.28
CA ARG A 68 25.69 -48.21 -19.39
C ARG A 68 25.19 -46.98 -18.61
N LYS A 69 23.97 -46.52 -18.91
CA LYS A 69 23.28 -45.51 -18.10
C LYS A 69 23.31 -46.01 -16.65
N ARG A 70 24.10 -45.36 -15.80
CA ARG A 70 23.99 -45.55 -14.35
C ARG A 70 22.55 -45.21 -14.01
N ARG A 71 21.77 -46.21 -13.62
CA ARG A 71 20.45 -46.01 -13.01
C ARG A 71 20.75 -45.23 -11.73
N GLY A 72 20.62 -43.91 -11.78
CA GLY A 72 20.63 -43.09 -10.57
C GLY A 72 19.57 -43.67 -9.65
N ALA A 73 19.92 -43.86 -8.37
CA ALA A 73 18.98 -44.31 -7.36
C ALA A 73 17.73 -43.42 -7.47
N SER A 74 16.62 -43.99 -7.91
CA SER A 74 15.39 -43.23 -8.09
C SER A 74 14.93 -42.77 -6.71
N LEU A 75 14.46 -41.53 -6.62
CA LEU A 75 13.75 -41.01 -5.45
C LEU A 75 12.53 -41.88 -5.05
N SER A 76 12.18 -42.90 -5.84
CA SER A 76 11.19 -43.93 -5.50
C SER A 76 11.52 -44.64 -4.19
N MET A 77 12.81 -44.77 -3.81
CA MET A 77 13.20 -45.49 -2.60
C MET A 77 12.63 -44.87 -1.31
N MET A 78 12.43 -43.55 -1.28
CA MET A 78 11.85 -42.87 -0.12
C MET A 78 10.34 -43.06 -0.02
N VAL A 79 9.65 -43.14 -1.16
CA VAL A 79 8.19 -43.39 -1.23
C VAL A 79 7.87 -44.85 -0.90
N GLU A 80 8.79 -45.77 -1.16
CA GLU A 80 8.66 -47.20 -0.84
C GLU A 80 8.89 -47.51 0.65
N GLN A 81 9.31 -46.52 1.45
CA GLN A 81 9.44 -46.72 2.90
C GLN A 81 8.07 -46.87 3.58
N PRO A 82 7.99 -47.63 4.69
CA PRO A 82 6.81 -47.64 5.55
C PRO A 82 6.35 -46.22 5.91
N ILE A 83 5.03 -46.02 5.90
CA ILE A 83 4.39 -44.71 6.13
C ILE A 83 4.89 -44.07 7.43
N ASP A 84 5.03 -44.86 8.50
CA ASP A 84 5.48 -44.38 9.80
C ASP A 84 6.87 -43.72 9.73
N ILE A 85 7.79 -44.27 8.92
CA ILE A 85 9.13 -43.72 8.75
C ILE A 85 9.06 -42.39 7.99
N ILE A 86 8.22 -42.31 6.94
CA ILE A 86 8.04 -41.09 6.17
C ILE A 86 7.43 -39.99 7.05
N LEU A 87 6.39 -40.31 7.82
CA LEU A 87 5.77 -39.37 8.75
C LEU A 87 6.75 -38.95 9.86
N THR A 88 7.57 -39.87 10.37
CA THR A 88 8.63 -39.55 11.34
C THR A 88 9.64 -38.57 10.76
N ILE A 89 10.09 -38.77 9.52
CA ILE A 89 10.96 -37.81 8.82
C ILE A 89 10.26 -36.46 8.67
N CYS A 90 8.97 -36.47 8.34
CA CYS A 90 8.17 -35.26 8.19
C CYS A 90 7.92 -34.52 9.52
N GLN A 91 8.03 -35.18 10.67
CA GLN A 91 7.97 -34.51 11.97
C GLN A 91 9.14 -33.54 12.18
N PHE A 92 10.31 -33.85 11.60
CA PHE A 92 11.51 -33.00 11.66
C PHE A 92 11.50 -31.83 10.67
N ILE A 93 10.48 -31.74 9.81
CA ILE A 93 10.31 -30.60 8.92
C ILE A 93 9.78 -29.44 9.76
N ALA A 94 10.66 -28.46 9.98
CA ALA A 94 10.40 -27.36 10.92
C ALA A 94 9.49 -26.27 10.34
N THR A 95 9.38 -26.14 9.01
CA THR A 95 8.57 -25.07 8.41
C THR A 95 7.42 -25.61 7.57
N PRO A 96 6.23 -24.96 7.63
CA PRO A 96 5.11 -25.24 6.74
C PRO A 96 5.49 -25.20 5.25
N ARG A 97 6.43 -24.32 4.87
CA ARG A 97 6.90 -24.16 3.50
C ARG A 97 7.70 -25.36 3.01
N ASP A 98 8.60 -25.89 3.83
CA ASP A 98 9.35 -27.10 3.50
C ASP A 98 8.41 -28.30 3.36
N PHE A 99 7.36 -28.33 4.17
CA PHE A 99 6.32 -29.35 4.09
C PHE A 99 5.54 -29.27 2.77
N VAL A 100 5.07 -28.07 2.36
CA VAL A 100 4.47 -27.88 1.02
C VAL A 100 5.45 -28.26 -0.08
N SER A 101 6.71 -27.86 0.05
CA SER A 101 7.74 -28.14 -0.94
C SER A 101 7.94 -29.65 -1.11
N LEU A 102 7.94 -30.42 -0.01
CA LEU A 102 8.01 -31.88 -0.05
C LEU A 102 6.79 -32.50 -0.74
N MET A 103 5.58 -31.98 -0.49
CA MET A 103 4.37 -32.42 -1.18
C MET A 103 4.45 -32.17 -2.69
N GLN A 104 5.15 -31.13 -3.11
CA GLN A 104 5.37 -30.80 -4.52
C GLN A 104 6.47 -31.64 -5.19
N VAL A 105 7.30 -32.38 -4.44
CA VAL A 105 8.40 -33.19 -5.01
C VAL A 105 7.86 -34.35 -5.84
N SER A 106 6.79 -35.02 -5.39
CA SER A 106 6.18 -36.13 -6.15
C SER A 106 4.69 -36.30 -5.83
N HIS A 107 3.94 -36.83 -6.79
CA HIS A 107 2.52 -37.15 -6.61
C HIS A 107 2.28 -38.18 -5.50
N ALA A 108 3.23 -39.09 -5.28
CA ALA A 108 3.13 -40.06 -4.21
C ALA A 108 3.31 -39.41 -2.83
N PHE A 109 4.23 -38.44 -2.70
CA PHE A 109 4.35 -37.62 -1.48
C PHE A 109 3.10 -36.78 -1.27
N PHE A 110 2.57 -36.16 -2.33
CA PHE A 110 1.33 -35.41 -2.25
C PHE A 110 0.19 -36.25 -1.68
N ASN A 111 -0.09 -37.41 -2.26
CA ASN A 111 -1.16 -38.31 -1.81
C ASN A 111 -0.95 -38.85 -0.39
N LEU A 112 0.29 -39.22 -0.06
CA LEU A 112 0.62 -39.77 1.25
C LEU A 112 0.45 -38.71 2.34
N LEU A 113 1.01 -37.51 2.13
CA LEU A 113 0.99 -36.44 3.12
C LEU A 113 -0.38 -35.78 3.20
N SER A 114 -1.15 -35.72 2.10
CA SER A 114 -2.50 -35.16 2.13
C SER A 114 -3.49 -36.01 2.92
N SER A 115 -3.30 -37.33 2.94
CA SER A 115 -4.15 -38.26 3.67
C SER A 115 -3.69 -38.51 5.11
N HIS A 116 -2.38 -38.67 5.32
CA HIS A 116 -1.85 -39.14 6.61
C HIS A 116 -1.23 -38.05 7.48
N ALA A 117 -0.96 -36.85 6.95
CA ALA A 117 -0.28 -35.79 7.69
C ALA A 117 -1.17 -34.57 7.99
N ILE A 118 -2.49 -34.72 7.94
CA ILE A 118 -3.45 -33.65 8.27
C ILE A 118 -3.22 -33.12 9.70
N GLY A 119 -3.00 -34.01 10.67
CA GLY A 119 -2.72 -33.60 12.05
C GLY A 119 -1.46 -32.73 12.17
N LYS A 120 -0.37 -33.12 11.49
CA LYS A 120 0.87 -32.33 11.45
C LYS A 120 0.65 -30.97 10.80
N TRP A 121 -0.22 -30.88 9.80
CA TRP A 121 -0.63 -29.61 9.19
C TRP A 121 -1.36 -28.70 10.18
N THR A 122 -2.32 -29.24 10.91
CA THR A 122 -3.03 -28.48 11.96
C THR A 122 -2.07 -28.01 13.05
N ASP A 123 -1.12 -28.84 13.46
CA ASP A 123 -0.10 -28.48 14.45
C ASP A 123 0.82 -27.35 13.95
N LEU A 124 1.37 -27.51 12.74
CA LEU A 124 2.20 -26.50 12.09
C LEU A 124 1.44 -25.18 11.90
N ARG A 125 0.15 -25.25 11.59
CA ARG A 125 -0.69 -24.06 11.48
C ARG A 125 -0.87 -23.34 12.82
N ALA A 126 -1.16 -24.08 13.88
CA ALA A 126 -1.29 -23.52 15.22
C ALA A 126 0.03 -22.90 15.70
N GLU A 127 1.16 -23.54 15.42
CA GLU A 127 2.50 -23.06 15.76
C GLU A 127 2.87 -21.76 15.03
N PHE A 128 2.61 -21.69 13.73
CA PHE A 128 2.95 -20.53 12.89
C PHE A 128 1.84 -19.47 12.84
N LYS A 129 0.78 -19.63 13.64
CA LYS A 129 -0.42 -18.76 13.65
C LYS A 129 -1.00 -18.55 12.25
N THR A 130 -0.92 -19.56 11.38
CA THR A 130 -1.52 -19.43 10.05
C THR A 130 -3.05 -19.55 10.16
N PRO A 131 -3.82 -18.82 9.34
CA PRO A 131 -5.27 -18.81 9.54
C PRO A 131 -5.96 -20.09 9.10
N ASP A 132 -7.16 -20.32 9.64
CA ASP A 132 -8.00 -21.49 9.34
C ASP A 132 -8.30 -21.60 7.83
N PRO A 133 -8.40 -22.82 7.29
CA PRO A 133 -8.78 -23.02 5.89
C PRO A 133 -10.16 -22.46 5.60
N LEU A 134 -10.32 -21.93 4.38
CA LEU A 134 -11.61 -21.45 3.90
C LEU A 134 -12.65 -22.59 3.89
N PRO A 135 -13.93 -22.31 4.23
CA PRO A 135 -14.99 -23.32 4.21
C PRO A 135 -15.08 -24.01 2.84
N GLY A 136 -14.99 -25.34 2.83
CA GLY A 136 -15.06 -26.15 1.61
C GLY A 136 -13.72 -26.36 0.89
N MET A 137 -12.61 -25.82 1.41
CA MET A 137 -11.25 -26.11 0.94
C MET A 137 -10.58 -27.11 1.89
N SER A 138 -9.81 -28.06 1.35
CA SER A 138 -9.03 -28.96 2.21
C SER A 138 -7.83 -28.23 2.83
N GLU A 139 -7.37 -28.67 4.01
CA GLU A 139 -6.21 -28.11 4.72
C GLU A 139 -4.97 -28.02 3.81
N VAL A 140 -4.79 -29.03 2.95
CA VAL A 140 -3.67 -29.16 2.03
C VAL A 140 -3.77 -28.18 0.86
N GLU A 141 -4.95 -28.03 0.26
CA GLU A 141 -5.18 -27.04 -0.81
C GLU A 141 -4.96 -25.63 -0.26
N TRP A 142 -5.42 -25.37 0.95
CA TRP A 142 -5.22 -24.11 1.65
C TRP A 142 -3.73 -23.84 1.92
N ALA A 143 -3.01 -24.83 2.45
CA ALA A 143 -1.57 -24.71 2.69
C ALA A 143 -0.77 -24.47 1.39
N MET A 144 -1.11 -25.18 0.30
CA MET A 144 -0.49 -24.94 -1.01
C MET A 144 -0.77 -23.53 -1.54
N LEU A 145 -1.94 -22.98 -1.26
CA LEU A 145 -2.31 -21.63 -1.67
C LEU A 145 -1.57 -20.56 -0.84
N LEU A 146 -1.44 -20.77 0.48
CA LEU A 146 -0.78 -19.82 1.37
C LEU A 146 0.75 -19.82 1.25
N LEU A 147 1.34 -21.01 1.13
CA LEU A 147 2.79 -21.22 1.33
C LEU A 147 3.50 -21.71 0.07
N GLY A 148 2.75 -22.15 -0.93
CA GLY A 148 3.32 -22.47 -2.22
C GLY A 148 3.85 -21.20 -2.85
N GLU A 149 5.16 -21.12 -3.06
CA GLU A 149 5.69 -20.05 -3.90
C GLU A 149 5.01 -20.12 -5.27
N PRO A 150 4.43 -19.02 -5.78
CA PRO A 150 4.17 -18.93 -7.19
C PRO A 150 5.54 -19.06 -7.86
N ARG A 151 5.84 -20.20 -8.49
CA ARG A 151 7.05 -20.35 -9.28
C ARG A 151 6.93 -19.33 -10.41
N LEU A 152 7.54 -18.15 -10.24
CA LEU A 152 7.51 -17.00 -11.14
C LEU A 152 8.28 -17.23 -12.46
N GLY A 153 8.53 -18.49 -12.82
CA GLY A 153 9.01 -18.89 -14.14
C GLY A 153 7.82 -19.30 -15.00
N TYR A 154 7.70 -18.70 -16.18
CA TYR A 154 6.65 -18.85 -17.19
C TYR A 154 6.45 -20.26 -17.79
N GLU A 155 6.74 -21.32 -17.05
CA GLU A 155 6.22 -22.64 -17.34
C GLU A 155 5.36 -23.07 -16.15
N ARG A 156 4.07 -22.73 -16.23
CA ARG A 156 3.03 -23.63 -15.71
C ARG A 156 3.21 -24.95 -16.46
N VAL A 157 4.18 -25.77 -16.05
CA VAL A 157 3.98 -27.22 -16.09
C VAL A 157 2.94 -27.46 -15.01
N SER A 158 1.70 -27.15 -15.39
CA SER A 158 0.49 -27.73 -14.85
C SER A 158 0.65 -29.24 -15.01
N ASN A 159 1.45 -29.83 -14.13
CA ASN A 159 1.40 -31.25 -13.82
C ASN A 159 0.26 -31.50 -12.82
N TRP A 160 -0.84 -30.77 -13.01
CA TRP A 160 -2.17 -31.30 -12.81
C TRP A 160 -2.33 -32.40 -13.86
N TYR A 161 -1.67 -33.53 -13.63
CA TYR A 161 -2.16 -34.76 -14.22
C TYR A 161 -3.59 -34.86 -13.72
N TYR A 162 -4.55 -34.73 -14.64
CA TYR A 162 -5.90 -35.18 -14.38
C TYR A 162 -5.78 -36.54 -13.70
N SER A 163 -6.37 -36.68 -12.51
CA SER A 163 -6.47 -37.98 -11.86
C SER A 163 -7.04 -38.97 -12.87
N ARG A 164 -6.69 -40.26 -12.75
CA ARG A 164 -7.18 -41.27 -13.70
C ARG A 164 -8.70 -41.22 -13.80
N GLU A 165 -9.37 -40.97 -12.67
CA GLU A 165 -10.81 -40.79 -12.56
C GLU A 165 -11.31 -39.57 -13.33
N GLU A 166 -10.61 -38.43 -13.27
CA GLU A 166 -10.94 -37.23 -14.05
C GLU A 166 -10.71 -37.46 -15.55
N VAL A 167 -9.62 -38.14 -15.94
CA VAL A 167 -9.39 -38.52 -17.35
C VAL A 167 -10.50 -39.44 -17.84
N GLU A 168 -10.85 -40.46 -17.06
CA GLU A 168 -11.92 -41.40 -17.40
C GLU A 168 -13.29 -40.69 -17.47
N LYS A 169 -13.55 -39.72 -16.59
CA LYS A 169 -14.74 -38.86 -16.62
C LYS A 169 -14.77 -37.99 -17.88
N VAL A 170 -13.68 -37.29 -18.21
CA VAL A 170 -13.56 -36.47 -19.43
C VAL A 170 -13.73 -37.34 -20.68
N LEU A 171 -13.15 -38.54 -20.71
CA LEU A 171 -13.32 -39.50 -21.81
C LEU A 171 -14.77 -39.99 -21.93
N LYS A 172 -15.45 -40.25 -20.82
CA LYS A 172 -16.87 -40.62 -20.78
C LYS A 172 -17.76 -39.50 -21.29
N ASP A 173 -17.47 -38.27 -20.88
CA ASP A 173 -18.17 -37.07 -21.35
C ASP A 173 -17.95 -36.86 -22.85
N LEU A 174 -16.70 -36.93 -23.34
CA LEU A 174 -16.38 -36.85 -24.77
C LEU A 174 -17.10 -37.92 -25.61
N LYS A 175 -17.22 -39.16 -25.10
CA LYS A 175 -18.01 -40.22 -25.76
C LYS A 175 -19.50 -39.88 -25.82
N ARG A 176 -20.07 -39.28 -24.77
CA ARG A 176 -21.46 -38.80 -24.76
C ARG A 176 -21.68 -37.66 -25.75
N LEU A 177 -20.73 -36.72 -25.84
CA LEU A 177 -20.75 -35.57 -26.76
C LEU A 177 -20.74 -36.00 -28.23
N ARG A 178 -20.07 -37.10 -28.57
CA ARG A 178 -20.02 -37.66 -29.93
C ARG A 178 -21.40 -38.00 -30.50
N SER A 179 -22.41 -38.21 -29.66
CA SER A 179 -23.79 -38.52 -30.08
C SER A 179 -24.67 -37.30 -30.34
N LYS A 180 -24.30 -36.11 -29.86
CA LYS A 180 -25.07 -34.84 -29.98
C LYS A 180 -24.12 -33.65 -30.09
N PRO A 181 -23.54 -33.41 -31.28
CA PRO A 181 -22.24 -32.72 -31.43
C PRO A 181 -22.24 -31.23 -31.04
N TYR A 182 -23.36 -30.53 -31.13
CA TYR A 182 -23.36 -29.07 -30.92
C TYR A 182 -23.84 -28.65 -29.52
N ALA A 183 -25.06 -29.02 -29.14
CA ALA A 183 -25.66 -28.60 -27.87
C ALA A 183 -24.89 -29.11 -26.64
N ALA A 184 -24.38 -30.35 -26.70
CA ALA A 184 -23.69 -30.95 -25.57
C ALA A 184 -22.26 -30.39 -25.42
N THR A 185 -21.58 -30.07 -26.54
CA THR A 185 -20.25 -29.45 -26.53
C THR A 185 -20.30 -28.03 -25.95
N SER A 186 -21.31 -27.25 -26.32
CA SER A 186 -21.55 -25.93 -25.72
C SER A 186 -21.79 -26.01 -24.21
N ALA A 187 -22.65 -26.93 -23.77
CA ALA A 187 -22.91 -27.14 -22.34
C ALA A 187 -21.65 -27.56 -21.55
N TYR A 188 -20.81 -28.43 -22.11
CA TYR A 188 -19.54 -28.83 -21.50
C TYR A 188 -18.57 -27.65 -21.37
N LEU A 189 -18.37 -26.87 -22.44
CA LEU A 189 -17.51 -25.69 -22.42
C LEU A 189 -18.00 -24.62 -21.43
N LEU A 190 -19.32 -24.40 -21.35
CA LEU A 190 -19.92 -23.50 -20.38
C LEU A 190 -19.71 -23.98 -18.93
N SER A 191 -19.87 -25.29 -18.67
CA SER A 191 -19.61 -25.85 -17.34
C SER A 191 -18.12 -25.75 -16.93
N GLY A 192 -17.20 -25.97 -17.87
CA GLY A 192 -15.77 -25.79 -17.66
C GLY A 192 -15.35 -24.33 -17.42
N ARG A 193 -16.02 -23.36 -18.09
CA ARG A 193 -15.83 -21.93 -17.81
C ARG A 193 -16.31 -21.58 -16.40
N LYS A 194 -17.54 -21.98 -16.03
CA LYS A 194 -18.08 -21.74 -14.68
C LYS A 194 -17.17 -22.28 -13.58
N SER A 195 -16.71 -23.52 -13.69
CA SER A 195 -15.78 -24.11 -12.70
C SER A 195 -14.43 -23.38 -12.65
N ARG A 196 -13.94 -22.87 -13.78
CA ARG A 196 -12.72 -22.05 -13.82
C ARG A 196 -12.93 -20.69 -13.16
N ASP A 197 -14.05 -20.03 -13.44
CA ASP A 197 -14.38 -18.73 -12.88
C ASP A 197 -14.60 -18.84 -11.36
N GLU A 198 -15.27 -19.89 -10.88
CA GLU A 198 -15.40 -20.21 -9.45
C GLU A 198 -14.02 -20.38 -8.77
N LYS A 199 -13.13 -21.16 -9.39
CA LYS A 199 -11.76 -21.34 -8.87
C LYS A 199 -10.98 -20.02 -8.89
N ASN A 200 -11.04 -19.26 -9.97
CA ASN A 200 -10.36 -17.97 -10.08
C ASN A 200 -10.89 -16.98 -9.03
N ASN A 201 -12.19 -16.94 -8.77
CA ASN A 201 -12.78 -16.12 -7.73
C ASN A 201 -12.29 -16.52 -6.34
N LEU A 202 -12.18 -17.82 -6.07
CA LEU A 202 -11.63 -18.33 -4.81
C LEU A 202 -10.15 -17.97 -4.65
N TYR A 203 -9.36 -18.07 -5.71
CA TYR A 203 -7.96 -17.63 -5.72
C TYR A 203 -7.84 -16.13 -5.48
N GLN A 204 -8.67 -15.31 -6.13
CA GLN A 204 -8.66 -13.86 -5.94
C GLN A 204 -9.04 -13.48 -4.51
N HIS A 205 -10.11 -14.08 -3.98
CA HIS A 205 -10.53 -13.84 -2.60
C HIS A 205 -9.45 -14.24 -1.59
N ALA A 206 -8.79 -15.38 -1.80
CA ALA A 206 -7.70 -15.80 -0.93
C ALA A 206 -6.48 -14.88 -1.06
N TRP A 207 -6.18 -14.39 -2.26
CA TRP A 207 -5.12 -13.41 -2.48
C TRP A 207 -5.41 -12.07 -1.79
N ASP A 208 -6.62 -11.53 -1.98
CA ASP A 208 -7.07 -10.28 -1.36
C ASP A 208 -7.00 -10.41 0.17
N TRP A 209 -7.43 -11.55 0.71
CA TRP A 209 -7.34 -11.82 2.14
C TRP A 209 -5.89 -11.96 2.65
N ILE A 210 -4.96 -12.55 1.87
CA ILE A 210 -3.52 -12.60 2.21
C ILE A 210 -2.94 -11.19 2.23
N CYS A 211 -3.27 -10.36 1.24
CA CYS A 211 -2.84 -8.97 1.16
C CYS A 211 -3.38 -8.14 2.34
N ASP A 212 -4.65 -8.31 2.68
CA ASP A 212 -5.30 -7.67 3.83
C ASP A 212 -4.71 -8.14 5.17
N TYR A 213 -4.44 -9.45 5.31
CA TYR A 213 -3.79 -10.00 6.49
C TYR A 213 -2.38 -9.44 6.69
N LYS A 214 -1.55 -9.42 5.64
CA LYS A 214 -0.22 -8.82 5.69
C LYS A 214 -0.29 -7.32 5.96
N GLY A 215 -1.27 -6.64 5.36
CA GLY A 215 -1.55 -5.23 5.62
C GLY A 215 -1.82 -4.97 7.10
N ARG A 216 -2.65 -5.78 7.76
CA ARG A 216 -2.92 -5.65 9.20
C ARG A 216 -1.68 -5.86 10.08
N GLU A 217 -0.88 -6.88 9.80
CA GLU A 217 0.34 -7.13 10.57
C GLU A 217 1.36 -6.00 10.38
N ASP A 218 1.51 -5.52 9.14
CA ASP A 218 2.33 -4.37 8.83
C ASP A 218 1.79 -3.09 9.49
N ASP A 219 0.46 -2.88 9.52
CA ASP A 219 -0.20 -1.74 10.16
C ASP A 219 -0.01 -1.73 11.68
N GLU A 220 -0.09 -2.89 12.34
CA GLU A 220 0.20 -3.02 13.76
C GLU A 220 1.66 -2.63 14.06
N VAL A 221 2.61 -3.16 13.29
CA VAL A 221 4.03 -2.84 13.44
C VAL A 221 4.30 -1.37 13.10
N CYS A 222 3.66 -0.81 12.09
CA CYS A 222 3.74 0.60 11.71
C CYS A 222 3.15 1.50 12.81
N GLY A 223 2.06 1.08 13.46
CA GLY A 223 1.47 1.79 14.59
C GLY A 223 2.41 1.86 15.79
N VAL A 224 3.02 0.73 16.17
CA VAL A 224 4.04 0.68 17.24
C VAL A 224 5.24 1.56 16.89
N ARG A 225 5.73 1.48 15.65
CA ARG A 225 6.82 2.35 15.16
C ARG A 225 6.44 3.83 15.22
N SER A 226 5.26 4.19 14.72
CA SER A 226 4.79 5.56 14.67
C SER A 226 4.77 6.15 16.08
N ASN A 227 4.12 5.46 17.02
CA ASN A 227 4.05 5.89 18.42
C ASN A 227 5.44 6.06 19.06
N ALA A 228 6.38 5.15 18.78
CA ALA A 228 7.76 5.27 19.28
C ALA A 228 8.47 6.51 18.74
N ILE A 229 8.31 6.82 17.46
CA ILE A 229 8.89 8.04 16.84
C ILE A 229 8.22 9.29 17.41
N GLN A 230 6.89 9.29 17.53
CA GLN A 230 6.14 10.41 18.10
C GLN A 230 6.61 10.72 19.53
N GLN A 231 6.75 9.69 20.37
CA GLN A 231 7.24 9.84 21.73
C GLN A 231 8.65 10.45 21.77
N ARG A 232 9.56 10.00 20.89
CA ARG A 232 10.91 10.59 20.78
C ARG A 232 10.89 12.06 20.36
N LEU A 233 9.97 12.47 19.50
CA LEU A 233 9.82 13.87 19.12
C LEU A 233 9.27 14.73 20.24
N ILE A 234 8.30 14.21 21.00
CA ILE A 234 7.80 14.88 22.20
C ILE A 234 8.92 15.03 23.24
N GLU A 235 9.75 14.01 23.44
CA GLU A 235 10.96 14.06 24.29
C GLU A 235 11.99 15.11 23.81
N LEU A 236 12.02 15.42 22.52
CA LEU A 236 12.85 16.48 21.94
C LEU A 236 12.21 17.87 21.99
N GLY A 237 11.05 18.02 22.65
CA GLY A 237 10.40 19.31 22.88
C GLY A 237 9.40 19.73 21.79
N TYR A 238 9.02 18.84 20.88
CA TYR A 238 7.97 19.13 19.89
C TYR A 238 6.58 18.89 20.46
N ARG A 239 5.63 19.80 20.20
CA ARG A 239 4.20 19.59 20.54
C ARG A 239 3.58 18.42 19.80
N GLU A 240 2.64 17.76 20.47
CA GLU A 240 1.86 16.63 19.95
C GLU A 240 1.10 16.98 18.66
N THR A 241 0.53 18.20 18.57
CA THR A 241 -0.19 18.69 17.38
C THR A 241 0.68 18.66 16.12
N HIS A 242 1.94 19.07 16.20
CA HIS A 242 2.87 19.02 15.07
C HIS A 242 3.29 17.59 14.74
N VAL A 243 3.45 16.76 15.77
CA VAL A 243 3.87 15.36 15.67
C VAL A 243 2.79 14.49 15.00
N GLU A 244 1.51 14.72 15.30
CA GLU A 244 0.38 14.03 14.69
C GLU A 244 0.33 14.25 13.17
N ILE A 245 0.57 15.48 12.71
CA ILE A 245 0.48 15.80 11.28
C ILE A 245 1.56 15.07 10.48
N ILE A 246 2.79 14.98 11.01
CA ILE A 246 3.88 14.30 10.32
C ILE A 246 3.81 12.77 10.44
N SER A 247 2.97 12.23 11.32
CA SER A 247 2.81 10.79 11.52
C SER A 247 2.33 10.05 10.25
N ALA A 248 1.73 10.77 9.31
CA ALA A 248 1.34 10.26 8.00
C ALA A 248 2.54 10.03 7.04
N SER A 249 3.75 10.49 7.39
CA SER A 249 4.95 10.33 6.56
C SER A 249 5.33 8.87 6.34
N VAL A 250 5.90 8.59 5.16
CA VAL A 250 6.45 7.28 4.78
C VAL A 250 7.54 6.81 5.76
N THR A 251 8.24 7.73 6.43
CA THR A 251 9.27 7.39 7.42
C THR A 251 8.68 6.71 8.67
N PHE A 252 7.42 7.02 9.01
CA PHE A 252 6.67 6.46 10.12
C PHE A 252 6.02 5.12 9.76
N ARG A 253 5.61 4.93 8.51
CA ARG A 253 4.87 3.74 8.02
C ARG A 253 5.74 2.58 7.53
N LYS A 254 6.92 2.37 8.12
CA LYS A 254 7.74 1.19 7.80
C LYS A 254 7.43 0.06 8.79
N PRO A 255 7.20 -1.19 8.35
CA PRO A 255 6.94 -2.32 9.25
C PRO A 255 8.24 -2.80 9.90
N LYS A 256 8.84 -1.94 10.74
CA LYS A 256 10.09 -2.21 11.46
C LYS A 256 10.10 -1.47 12.80
N VAL A 257 10.22 -2.24 13.88
CA VAL A 257 10.32 -1.69 15.24
C VAL A 257 11.53 -0.75 15.36
N VAL A 258 11.33 0.40 16.01
CA VAL A 258 12.38 1.41 16.24
C VAL A 258 13.11 1.06 17.54
N ASN A 259 14.38 0.70 17.42
CA ASN A 259 15.31 0.63 18.54
C ASN A 259 16.24 1.86 18.49
N ASP A 260 17.09 2.04 19.51
CA ASP A 260 17.96 3.23 19.59
C ASP A 260 18.89 3.38 18.39
N ARG A 261 19.41 2.28 17.86
CA ARG A 261 20.25 2.29 16.64
C ARG A 261 19.45 2.75 15.42
N GLU A 262 18.24 2.22 15.26
CA GLU A 262 17.35 2.62 14.16
C GLU A 262 16.92 4.07 14.31
N TRP A 263 16.66 4.52 15.54
CA TRP A 263 16.35 5.92 15.84
C TRP A 263 17.47 6.84 15.37
N GLU A 264 18.72 6.60 15.77
CA GLU A 264 19.85 7.42 15.32
C GLU A 264 20.02 7.42 13.80
N ASN A 265 19.69 6.33 13.11
CA ASN A 265 19.72 6.28 11.65
C ASN A 265 18.61 7.12 10.96
N ILE A 266 17.44 7.25 11.59
CA ILE A 266 16.29 7.95 10.98
C ILE A 266 16.08 9.37 11.54
N LYS A 267 16.71 9.69 12.67
CA LYS A 267 16.49 10.91 13.46
C LYS A 267 16.65 12.17 12.63
N GLU A 268 17.76 12.32 11.90
CA GLU A 268 18.03 13.50 11.07
C GLU A 268 16.93 13.70 10.03
N LYS A 269 16.56 12.63 9.32
CA LYS A 269 15.48 12.67 8.33
C LYS A 269 14.13 13.06 8.93
N VAL A 270 13.78 12.49 10.10
CA VAL A 270 12.52 12.82 10.80
C VAL A 270 12.52 14.29 11.24
N LEU A 271 13.65 14.80 11.74
CA LEU A 271 13.78 16.19 12.15
C LEU A 271 13.68 17.15 10.97
N ASP A 272 14.21 16.78 9.81
CA ASP A 272 14.09 17.58 8.59
C ASP A 272 12.65 17.57 8.07
N GLU A 273 11.96 16.42 8.04
CA GLU A 273 10.53 16.35 7.73
C GLU A 273 9.68 17.21 8.70
N MET A 274 10.04 17.23 9.99
CA MET A 274 9.40 18.08 10.99
C MET A 274 9.65 19.58 10.74
N LYS A 275 10.90 19.96 10.43
CA LYS A 275 11.24 21.35 10.09
C LYS A 275 10.47 21.80 8.86
N ASP A 276 10.48 21.00 7.79
CA ASP A 276 9.77 21.30 6.55
C ASP A 276 8.27 21.50 6.80
N HIS A 277 7.67 20.65 7.63
CA HIS A 277 6.27 20.80 8.02
C HIS A 277 6.02 22.10 8.79
N ARG A 278 6.85 22.43 9.78
CA ARG A 278 6.75 23.69 10.53
C ARG A 278 6.96 24.92 9.64
N VAL A 279 7.88 24.85 8.68
CA VAL A 279 8.07 25.91 7.67
C VAL A 279 6.79 26.08 6.85
N GLN A 280 6.17 25.00 6.38
CA GLN A 280 4.90 25.06 5.66
C GLN A 280 3.80 25.70 6.50
N LEU A 281 3.68 25.34 7.78
CA LEU A 281 2.70 25.95 8.70
C LEU A 281 2.92 27.45 8.85
N VAL A 282 4.17 27.88 9.09
CA VAL A 282 4.53 29.31 9.22
C VAL A 282 4.26 30.07 7.91
N LEU A 283 4.44 29.43 6.76
CA LEU A 283 4.20 30.04 5.45
C LEU A 283 2.71 30.12 5.08
N GLN A 284 1.90 29.14 5.49
CA GLN A 284 0.46 29.10 5.20
C GLN A 284 -0.33 30.02 6.13
N ASP A 285 -0.01 29.98 7.42
CA ASP A 285 -0.66 30.82 8.41
C ASP A 285 0.34 31.23 9.52
N PRO A 286 0.98 32.41 9.40
CA PRO A 286 1.92 32.90 10.42
C PRO A 286 1.24 33.23 11.76
N PHE A 287 -0.08 33.08 11.86
CA PHE A 287 -0.90 33.31 13.05
C PHE A 287 -1.45 32.03 13.69
N VAL A 288 -1.02 30.84 13.23
CA VAL A 288 -1.28 29.60 13.96
C VAL A 288 -0.90 29.81 15.43
N ALA A 289 -1.84 29.48 16.33
CA ALA A 289 -1.75 29.76 17.77
C ALA A 289 -0.39 29.40 18.37
N ASP A 290 0.20 28.29 17.90
CA ASP A 290 1.49 27.78 18.36
C ASP A 290 2.67 28.70 18.04
N PHE A 291 2.62 29.46 16.95
CA PHE A 291 3.65 30.43 16.57
C PHE A 291 3.35 31.84 17.07
N THR A 292 2.16 32.12 17.61
CA THR A 292 1.76 33.49 18.00
C THR A 292 2.74 34.17 18.96
N THR A 293 3.28 33.42 19.93
CA THR A 293 4.25 33.97 20.90
C THR A 293 5.55 34.35 20.20
N ARG A 294 6.13 33.47 19.38
CA ARG A 294 7.38 33.73 18.65
C ARG A 294 7.20 34.77 17.56
N SER A 295 6.08 34.75 16.85
CA SER A 295 5.68 35.80 15.91
C SER A 295 5.54 37.15 16.62
N GLY A 296 5.07 37.18 17.86
CA GLY A 296 5.04 38.36 18.72
C GLY A 296 6.44 38.89 19.06
N LEU A 297 7.35 37.99 19.48
CA LEU A 297 8.76 38.34 19.74
C LEU A 297 9.45 38.86 18.47
N MET A 298 9.24 38.19 17.32
CA MET A 298 9.76 38.63 16.02
C MET A 298 9.22 40.01 15.63
N ARG A 299 7.92 40.31 15.85
CA ARG A 299 7.35 41.66 15.62
C ARG A 299 7.98 42.71 16.51
N ALA A 300 8.19 42.40 17.79
CA ALA A 300 8.85 43.28 18.73
C ALA A 300 10.31 43.56 18.31
N ALA A 301 11.05 42.52 17.95
CA ALA A 301 12.42 42.60 17.45
C ALA A 301 12.51 43.41 16.14
N HIS A 302 11.62 43.16 15.18
CA HIS A 302 11.54 43.94 13.95
C HIS A 302 11.22 45.42 14.24
N THR A 303 10.33 45.71 15.19
CA THR A 303 10.03 47.09 15.60
C THR A 303 11.24 47.77 16.24
N GLN A 304 12.01 47.05 17.05
CA GLN A 304 13.25 47.54 17.64
C GLN A 304 14.33 47.80 16.58
N PHE A 305 14.48 46.87 15.63
CA PHE A 305 15.36 47.03 14.47
C PHE A 305 14.97 48.26 13.64
N LYS A 306 13.68 48.46 13.33
CA LYS A 306 13.24 49.68 12.62
C LYS A 306 13.61 50.96 13.37
N LYS A 307 13.49 50.98 14.70
CA LYS A 307 13.88 52.15 15.52
C LYS A 307 15.38 52.43 15.51
N SER A 308 16.25 51.46 15.18
CA SER A 308 17.68 51.69 15.02
C SER A 308 18.03 52.34 13.67
N LEU A 309 17.09 52.35 12.71
CA LEU A 309 17.24 52.94 11.39
C LEU A 309 16.65 54.36 11.32
N ALA A 310 17.18 55.18 10.41
CA ALA A 310 16.64 56.51 10.15
C ALA A 310 15.17 56.45 9.68
N PRO A 311 14.26 57.32 10.16
CA PRO A 311 12.83 57.25 9.83
C PRO A 311 12.52 57.22 8.32
N GLY A 312 13.32 57.91 7.50
CA GLY A 312 13.16 57.91 6.04
C GLY A 312 13.40 56.56 5.36
N THR A 313 14.12 55.63 6.00
CA THR A 313 14.37 54.28 5.45
C THR A 313 13.32 53.26 5.88
N TRP A 314 12.40 53.63 6.78
CA TRP A 314 11.37 52.70 7.30
C TRP A 314 10.40 52.22 6.24
N ILE A 315 10.13 53.04 5.21
CA ILE A 315 9.25 52.71 4.09
C ILE A 315 9.87 51.66 3.16
N ASN A 316 11.19 51.57 3.15
CA ASN A 316 11.96 50.66 2.30
C ASN A 316 12.22 49.31 2.99
N GLN A 317 11.70 49.11 4.20
CA GLN A 317 11.89 47.86 4.93
C GLN A 317 10.97 46.76 4.37
N PRO A 318 11.44 45.52 4.27
CA PRO A 318 10.60 44.41 3.88
C PRO A 318 9.44 44.22 4.86
N PRO A 319 8.28 43.74 4.39
CA PRO A 319 7.18 43.36 5.27
C PRO A 319 7.62 42.19 6.17
N ILE A 320 7.01 42.07 7.35
CA ILE A 320 7.48 41.11 8.36
C ILE A 320 7.37 39.65 7.88
N GLU A 321 6.40 39.36 7.03
CA GLU A 321 6.19 38.07 6.37
C GLU A 321 7.35 37.68 5.45
N ARG A 322 8.16 38.67 5.02
CA ARG A 322 9.39 38.42 4.26
C ARG A 322 10.57 38.18 5.19
N ILE A 323 10.66 38.94 6.29
CA ILE A 323 11.72 38.78 7.31
C ILE A 323 11.64 37.41 7.97
N SER A 324 10.43 36.90 8.22
CA SER A 324 10.23 35.56 8.81
C SER A 324 10.80 34.41 7.96
N LYS A 325 11.12 34.66 6.69
CA LYS A 325 11.69 33.68 5.76
C LYS A 325 13.21 33.71 5.70
N PHE A 326 13.87 34.65 6.37
CA PHE A 326 15.34 34.63 6.45
C PHE A 326 15.80 33.45 7.29
N SER A 327 16.87 32.77 6.85
CA SER A 327 17.30 31.47 7.43
C SER A 327 17.37 31.54 8.95
N ARG A 328 18.07 32.54 9.50
CA ARG A 328 18.28 32.63 10.94
C ARG A 328 17.00 32.92 11.72
N VAL A 329 16.11 33.74 11.17
CA VAL A 329 14.81 34.04 11.79
C VAL A 329 13.90 32.83 11.72
N LEU A 330 13.88 32.15 10.57
CA LEU A 330 13.08 30.95 10.35
C LEU A 330 13.51 29.82 11.29
N GLU A 331 14.82 29.62 11.49
CA GLU A 331 15.37 28.67 12.46
C GLU A 331 14.82 28.91 13.88
N LEU A 332 14.74 30.16 14.33
CA LEU A 332 14.18 30.51 15.63
C LEU A 332 12.67 30.26 15.69
N LEU A 333 11.95 30.50 14.59
CA LEU A 333 10.51 30.25 14.51
C LEU A 333 10.20 28.75 14.58
N ILE A 334 10.95 27.90 13.86
CA ILE A 334 10.70 26.45 13.76
C ILE A 334 11.38 25.60 14.84
N ALA A 335 12.16 26.20 15.74
CA ALA A 335 12.85 25.52 16.83
C ALA A 335 11.88 24.69 17.73
N PRO A 336 12.34 23.67 18.45
CA PRO A 336 11.54 22.95 19.44
C PRO A 336 10.87 23.88 20.46
N ASP A 337 9.68 23.53 20.93
CA ASP A 337 8.78 24.45 21.67
C ASP A 337 9.21 24.69 23.13
N ASP A 338 10.06 23.82 23.66
CA ASP A 338 10.71 23.93 24.97
C ASP A 338 11.84 24.96 25.01
N VAL A 339 12.38 25.34 23.85
CA VAL A 339 13.40 26.38 23.75
C VAL A 339 12.76 27.76 23.93
N VAL A 340 13.11 28.40 25.05
CA VAL A 340 12.70 29.76 25.38
C VAL A 340 13.57 30.75 24.63
N TRP A 341 12.95 31.49 23.71
CA TRP A 341 13.60 32.57 22.97
C TRP A 341 13.21 33.93 23.55
N THR A 342 14.14 34.86 23.46
CA THR A 342 13.94 36.27 23.85
C THR A 342 13.79 37.15 22.63
N THR A 343 13.30 38.38 22.84
CA THR A 343 13.28 39.40 21.78
C THR A 343 14.69 39.69 21.24
N GLN A 344 15.72 39.62 22.09
CA GLN A 344 17.10 39.89 21.70
C GLN A 344 17.62 38.85 20.69
N ASP A 345 17.29 37.58 20.86
CA ASP A 345 17.68 36.52 19.91
C ASP A 345 17.15 36.79 18.50
N PHE A 346 15.91 37.29 18.41
CA PHE A 346 15.32 37.71 17.15
C PHE A 346 15.96 39.00 16.60
N VAL A 347 16.36 39.95 17.45
CA VAL A 347 17.10 41.15 17.02
C VAL A 347 18.44 40.75 16.40
N ASP A 348 19.19 39.87 17.06
CA ASP A 348 20.48 39.39 16.58
C ASP A 348 20.33 38.63 15.25
N ALA A 349 19.27 37.82 15.12
CA ALA A 349 18.94 37.12 13.87
C ALA A 349 18.51 38.06 12.73
N ILE A 350 17.82 39.17 13.02
CA ILE A 350 17.48 40.18 12.02
C ILE A 350 18.73 40.96 11.60
N GLU A 351 19.58 41.34 12.57
CA GLU A 351 20.83 42.07 12.33
C GLU A 351 21.83 41.23 11.53
N SER A 352 21.86 39.90 11.69
CA SER A 352 22.70 39.03 10.84
C SER A 352 22.31 39.07 9.36
N HIS A 353 21.09 39.53 9.04
CA HIS A 353 20.58 39.72 7.68
C HIS A 353 20.44 41.20 7.29
N ARG A 354 21.09 42.13 8.01
CA ARG A 354 21.01 43.58 7.74
C ARG A 354 21.31 43.91 6.28
N SER A 355 22.36 43.34 5.70
CA SER A 355 22.75 43.62 4.31
C SER A 355 21.67 43.18 3.30
N ASP A 356 21.02 42.05 3.54
CA ASP A 356 19.92 41.56 2.69
C ASP A 356 18.69 42.49 2.78
N ILE A 357 18.41 42.99 3.99
CA ILE A 357 17.33 43.92 4.27
C ILE A 357 17.57 45.30 3.62
N GLU A 358 18.80 45.81 3.67
CA GLU A 358 19.16 47.09 3.06
C GLU A 358 19.06 47.04 1.52
N GLN A 359 19.42 45.90 0.92
CA GLN A 359 19.30 45.70 -0.53
C GLN A 359 17.85 45.63 -1.02
N TRP A 360 16.91 45.19 -0.16
CA TRP A 360 15.49 45.10 -0.49
C TRP A 360 14.90 46.44 -0.98
N GLY A 361 15.24 47.54 -0.29
CA GLY A 361 14.75 48.88 -0.60
C GLY A 361 15.19 49.40 -1.97
N VAL A 362 16.37 48.98 -2.42
CA VAL A 362 16.96 49.41 -3.70
C VAL A 362 16.22 48.75 -4.86
N SER A 363 15.88 47.46 -4.74
CA SER A 363 15.19 46.70 -5.79
C SER A 363 13.78 47.23 -6.07
N VAL A 364 13.04 47.67 -5.05
CA VAL A 364 11.70 48.25 -5.22
C VAL A 364 11.76 49.57 -5.98
N THR A 365 12.74 50.42 -5.65
CA THR A 365 12.88 51.75 -6.27
C THR A 365 13.19 51.64 -7.77
N ILE A 366 14.07 50.70 -8.17
CA ILE A 366 14.44 50.50 -9.58
C ILE A 366 13.25 49.97 -10.40
N SER A 367 12.43 49.08 -9.84
CA SER A 367 11.24 48.56 -10.54
C SER A 367 10.14 49.61 -10.72
N SER A 368 10.06 50.61 -9.84
CA SER A 368 9.07 51.71 -9.94
C SER A 368 9.48 52.85 -10.87
N GLY A 369 10.73 52.86 -11.34
CA GLY A 369 11.30 53.91 -12.21
C GLY A 369 10.84 53.88 -13.68
N VAL A 370 10.02 52.90 -14.07
CA VAL A 370 9.47 52.81 -15.43
C VAL A 370 8.09 53.50 -15.47
N SER A 371 8.12 54.76 -15.94
CA SER A 371 7.02 55.66 -16.32
C SER A 371 5.95 55.99 -15.27
N HIS A 372 6.16 57.13 -14.60
CA HIS A 372 5.07 57.95 -14.05
C HIS A 372 4.18 58.50 -15.17
N THR A 373 3.10 57.78 -15.50
CA THR A 373 1.82 58.38 -15.91
C THR A 373 0.67 57.51 -15.41
N GLY A 374 -0.06 58.01 -14.40
CA GLY A 374 -1.38 57.51 -14.03
C GLY A 374 -1.41 56.51 -12.88
N ILE A 375 -1.77 56.99 -11.69
CA ILE A 375 -2.13 56.20 -10.52
C ILE A 375 -3.39 55.38 -10.82
N ASN A 376 -3.31 54.06 -10.69
CA ASN A 376 -4.43 53.25 -10.20
C ASN A 376 -3.93 51.96 -9.55
N TYR A 377 -4.47 51.70 -8.36
CA TYR A 377 -4.35 50.46 -7.61
C TYR A 377 -4.61 49.24 -8.51
N LEU A 378 -3.63 48.34 -8.64
CA LEU A 378 -3.88 46.95 -9.00
C LEU A 378 -2.87 46.04 -8.31
N ALA A 379 -3.43 45.11 -7.54
CA ALA A 379 -2.78 43.90 -7.09
C ALA A 379 -2.15 43.13 -8.27
N GLN A 380 -0.88 42.76 -8.13
CA GLN A 380 -0.20 41.72 -8.91
C GLN A 380 0.19 40.63 -7.90
N ARG A 381 -0.28 39.38 -7.95
CA ARG A 381 -0.42 38.45 -9.08
C ARG A 381 0.90 38.32 -9.86
N SER A 382 1.82 37.51 -9.34
CA SER A 382 2.74 36.66 -10.12
C SER A 382 3.76 35.94 -9.22
N LEU A 383 3.55 34.64 -9.00
CA LEU A 383 4.55 33.63 -9.32
C LEU A 383 3.81 32.44 -9.93
N GLY A 384 3.29 32.66 -11.14
CA GLY A 384 3.02 31.60 -12.10
C GLY A 384 4.14 31.66 -13.12
N GLN A 385 5.20 30.89 -12.89
CA GLN A 385 6.23 30.66 -13.89
C GLN A 385 5.90 29.31 -14.53
N ASP A 386 5.59 29.35 -15.83
CA ASP A 386 5.27 28.18 -16.63
C ASP A 386 6.45 27.20 -16.63
N PHE A 387 6.29 26.12 -15.86
CA PHE A 387 7.04 24.89 -16.02
C PHE A 387 6.21 23.97 -16.92
N THR A 388 6.36 24.09 -18.24
CA THR A 388 5.89 23.05 -19.17
C THR A 388 6.89 21.89 -19.14
N GLY A 389 6.88 21.14 -18.05
CA GLY A 389 7.48 19.81 -17.96
C GLY A 389 6.34 18.80 -17.79
N GLU A 390 6.13 17.95 -18.79
CA GLU A 390 5.20 16.83 -18.72
C GLU A 390 5.49 15.98 -17.47
N TYR A 391 4.59 16.01 -16.49
CA TYR A 391 4.56 15.04 -15.40
C TYR A 391 3.56 13.92 -15.71
N PRO A 392 3.88 12.66 -15.34
CA PRO A 392 3.07 11.51 -15.71
C PRO A 392 1.75 11.51 -14.94
N LYS A 393 0.66 11.16 -15.62
CA LYS A 393 -0.67 10.92 -15.05
C LYS A 393 -0.57 9.96 -13.86
N MET A 394 -0.65 10.46 -12.64
CA MET A 394 -0.90 9.65 -11.46
C MET A 394 -2.41 9.39 -11.37
N HIS A 395 -2.75 8.12 -11.24
CA HIS A 395 -4.11 7.62 -11.15
C HIS A 395 -4.82 8.12 -9.89
N ASP A 396 -6.07 8.55 -10.07
CA ASP A 396 -7.04 8.81 -9.01
C ASP A 396 -7.23 7.56 -8.15
N ASN A 397 -6.92 7.68 -6.85
CA ASN A 397 -7.41 6.80 -5.81
C ASN A 397 -7.85 7.66 -4.62
N ALA A 398 -9.03 8.26 -4.76
CA ALA A 398 -9.73 8.91 -3.66
C ALA A 398 -10.51 7.85 -2.88
N TYR A 399 -9.96 7.41 -1.75
CA TYR A 399 -10.76 6.84 -0.66
C TYR A 399 -11.19 7.98 0.25
N TYR A 400 -12.36 8.55 -0.01
CA TYR A 400 -13.06 9.42 0.94
C TYR A 400 -13.91 8.55 1.87
N SER A 401 -13.61 8.59 3.17
CA SER A 401 -14.47 8.05 4.24
C SER A 401 -15.49 9.13 4.62
N PRO A 402 -16.81 8.91 4.45
CA PRO A 402 -17.82 9.91 4.75
C PRO A 402 -18.39 9.62 6.14
N ASN A 403 -17.84 10.23 7.19
CA ASN A 403 -18.48 10.31 8.51
C ASN A 403 -17.68 11.29 9.39
N HIS A 404 -17.95 12.60 9.30
CA HIS A 404 -17.71 13.61 10.36
C HIS A 404 -18.09 15.01 9.84
N ALA A 405 -19.39 15.25 9.65
CA ALA A 405 -19.88 16.57 9.28
C ALA A 405 -21.25 16.84 9.89
N GLU A 406 -21.36 16.84 11.22
CA GLU A 406 -22.59 17.31 11.89
C GLU A 406 -22.38 18.18 13.15
N ASP A 407 -21.16 18.52 13.59
CA ASP A 407 -20.95 19.17 14.91
C ASP A 407 -20.26 20.55 14.93
N CYS A 408 -20.37 21.36 13.88
CA CYS A 408 -19.81 22.74 13.88
C CYS A 408 -20.86 23.82 13.55
N ASN A 409 -21.95 23.88 14.32
CA ASN A 409 -22.96 24.95 14.17
C ASN A 409 -23.48 25.54 15.48
N GLN A 410 -22.63 25.66 16.50
CA GLN A 410 -22.89 26.50 17.66
C GLN A 410 -21.60 27.17 18.11
N LEU A 411 -21.35 28.41 17.66
CA LEU A 411 -20.60 29.47 18.36
C LEU A 411 -20.35 30.64 17.39
N ALA A 412 -21.37 31.48 17.17
CA ALA A 412 -21.17 32.78 16.53
C ALA A 412 -22.33 33.75 16.85
N VAL A 413 -22.47 34.14 18.13
CA VAL A 413 -23.18 35.38 18.50
C VAL A 413 -22.46 36.00 19.69
N TYR A 414 -21.52 36.91 19.44
CA TYR A 414 -21.31 38.05 20.34
C TYR A 414 -20.95 39.29 19.52
N GLN A 415 -21.80 40.29 19.70
CA GLN A 415 -21.99 41.46 18.87
C GLN A 415 -21.11 42.60 19.41
N PHE A 416 -20.45 43.29 18.47
CA PHE A 416 -19.76 44.56 18.70
C PHE A 416 -20.74 45.62 19.24
N GLN A 417 -20.37 46.29 20.33
CA GLN A 417 -20.95 47.60 20.69
C GLN A 417 -19.81 48.60 20.88
N CYS A 418 -19.65 49.47 19.89
CA CYS A 418 -18.89 50.72 20.00
C CYS A 418 -19.65 51.68 20.93
N GLY A 419 -18.95 52.24 21.91
CA GLY A 419 -19.38 53.41 22.68
C GLY A 419 -18.48 54.59 22.35
N VAL A 420 -19.04 55.57 21.64
CA VAL A 420 -18.52 56.95 21.50
C VAL A 420 -19.33 57.84 22.45
N GLN A 421 -18.72 58.95 22.87
CA GLN A 421 -19.19 60.09 23.69
C GLN A 421 -18.87 59.93 25.18
N SER A 422 -18.29 60.91 25.88
CA SER A 422 -18.16 62.37 25.66
C SER A 422 -16.92 62.92 26.37
#